data_AF-A0A946BV36-F1
#
_entry.id   AF-A0A946BV36-F1
#
_cell.length_a   1.000
_cell.length_b   1.000
_cell.length_c   1.000
_cell.angle_alpha   90.00
_cell.angle_beta   90.00
_cell.angle_gamma   90.00
#
_symmetry.space_group_name_H-M   'P 1'
#
loop_
_entity.id
_entity.type
_entity.pdbx_description
1 polymer ?
#
loop_
_entity_poly.entity_id
_entity_poly.type
_entity_poly.pdbx_seq_one_letter_code
_entity_poly.pdbx_strand_id
1 'polypeptide(L)' 'MSPRYYVSTVILVAVLTLSISVWKQKQTGGEIFVVMMKVIFVLALLVGGIFGLAQGLAFLGVAQSGFFL' A
#
# COMPACT_ATOMS: atom_id res chain seq x y z
N MET A 1 -17.55 -0.40 8.96
CA MET A 1 -16.95 0.40 7.86
C MET A 1 -16.82 -0.50 6.64
N SER A 2 -17.44 -0.16 5.50
CA SER A 2 -17.43 -1.04 4.32
C SER A 2 -16.07 -0.99 3.60
N PRO A 3 -15.48 -2.13 3.19
CA PRO A 3 -14.23 -2.19 2.43
C PRO A 3 -14.20 -1.31 1.17
N ARG A 4 -15.38 -1.03 0.60
CA ARG A 4 -15.56 -0.17 -0.57
C ARG A 4 -15.02 1.25 -0.35
N TYR A 5 -15.12 1.78 0.86
CA TYR A 5 -14.58 3.10 1.18
C TYR A 5 -13.05 3.11 1.09
N TYR A 6 -12.37 2.12 1.65
CA TYR A 6 -10.91 2.01 1.58
C TYR A 6 -10.41 1.89 0.14
N VAL A 7 -11.09 1.10 -0.69
CA VAL A 7 -10.75 0.98 -2.13
C VAL A 7 -10.89 2.34 -2.83
N SER A 8 -11.99 3.06 -2.57
CA SER A 8 -12.20 4.39 -3.16
C SER A 8 -11.13 5.41 -2.72
N THR A 9 -10.73 5.39 -1.45
CA THR A 9 -9.71 6.31 -0.93
C THR A 9 -8.33 6.01 -1.52
N VAL A 10 -7.97 4.74 -1.66
CA VAL A 10 -6.69 4.33 -2.27
C VAL A 10 -6.62 4.77 -3.72
N ILE A 11 -7.71 4.58 -4.49
CA ILE A 11 -7.79 5.03 -5.88
C ILE A 11 -7.65 6.56 -5.96
N LEU A 12 -8.35 7.28 -5.09
CA LEU A 12 -8.32 8.74 -5.07
C LEU A 12 -6.93 9.30 -4.72
N VAL A 13 -6.26 8.71 -3.73
CA VAL A 13 -4.88 9.05 -3.36
C VAL A 13 -3.91 8.75 -4.50
N ALA A 14 -4.05 7.61 -5.18
CA ALA A 14 -3.20 7.24 -6.32
C ALA A 14 -3.35 8.23 -7.49
N VAL A 15 -4.59 8.59 -7.85
CA VAL A 15 -4.87 9.56 -8.91
C VAL A 15 -4.30 10.94 -8.57
N LEU A 16 -4.57 11.46 -7.37
CA LEU A 16 -4.04 12.76 -6.94
C LEU A 16 -2.51 12.80 -6.93
N THR A 17 -1.87 11.72 -6.45
CA THR A 17 -0.41 11.63 -6.42
C THR A 17 0.17 11.63 -7.83
N LEU A 18 -0.43 10.88 -8.76
CA LEU A 18 -0.02 10.87 -10.17
C LEU A 18 -0.25 12.22 -10.84
N SER A 19 -1.41 12.86 -10.62
CA SER A 19 -1.72 14.18 -11.17
C SER A 19 -0.74 15.24 -10.67
N ILE A 20 -0.41 15.24 -9.38
CA ILE A 20 0.57 16.17 -8.81
C ILE A 20 1.98 15.86 -9.34
N SER A 21 2.36 14.58 -9.47
CA SER A 21 3.65 14.17 -10.02
C SER A 21 3.82 14.63 -11.48
N VAL A 22 2.77 14.51 -12.30
CA VAL A 22 2.76 14.98 -13.69
C VAL A 22 2.82 16.51 -13.76
N TRP A 23 2.13 17.20 -12.85
CA TRP A 23 2.07 18.66 -12.88
C TRP A 23 3.36 19.33 -12.36
N LYS A 24 4.09 18.68 -11.45
CA LYS A 24 5.23 19.28 -10.74
C LYS A 24 6.59 19.07 -11.44
N GLN A 25 6.72 18.17 -12.42
CA GLN A 25 8.04 17.71 -12.83
C GLN A 25 8.16 17.45 -14.35
N LYS A 26 9.17 18.05 -14.98
CA LYS A 26 9.77 17.59 -16.27
C LYS A 26 10.50 16.25 -16.09
N GLN A 27 9.94 15.30 -15.33
CA GLN A 27 10.51 13.97 -15.19
C GLN A 27 10.14 13.16 -16.42
N THR A 28 11.11 12.45 -16.97
CA THR A 28 10.86 11.50 -18.05
C THR A 28 9.93 10.39 -17.55
N GLY A 29 9.06 9.84 -18.40
CA GLY A 29 8.10 8.80 -17.98
C GLY A 29 8.74 7.61 -17.25
N GLY A 30 10.03 7.33 -17.51
CA GLY A 30 10.81 6.33 -16.78
C GLY A 30 11.05 6.68 -15.30
N GLU A 31 11.29 7.95 -14.95
CA GLU A 31 11.50 8.36 -13.56
C GLU A 31 10.22 8.24 -12.73
N ILE A 32 9.07 8.60 -13.31
CA ILE A 32 7.75 8.42 -12.67
C ILE A 32 7.49 6.93 -12.44
N PHE A 33 7.81 6.08 -13.42
CA PHE A 33 7.65 4.63 -13.28
C PHE A 33 8.53 4.06 -12.16
N VAL A 34 9.79 4.49 -12.05
CA VAL A 34 10.69 4.06 -10.97
C VAL A 34 10.18 4.50 -9.60
N VAL A 35 9.67 5.72 -9.47
CA VAL A 35 9.04 6.20 -8.23
C VAL A 35 7.81 5.38 -7.88
N MET A 36 6.94 5.10 -8.85
CA MET A 36 5.75 4.27 -8.65
C MET A 36 6.12 2.84 -8.20
N MET A 37 7.13 2.23 -8.82
CA MET A 37 7.62 0.91 -8.43
C MET A 37 8.21 0.91 -7.01
N LYS A 38 8.93 1.96 -6.61
CA LYS A 38 9.39 2.12 -5.22
C LYS A 38 8.22 2.19 -4.24
N VAL A 39 7.16 2.95 -4.56
CA VAL A 39 5.97 3.05 -3.72
C VAL A 39 5.29 1.69 -3.57
N ILE A 40 5.07 0.98 -4.68
CA ILE A 40 4.45 -0.38 -4.68
C ILE A 40 5.30 -1.35 -3.84
N PHE A 41 6.62 -1.32 -4.00
CA PHE A 41 7.53 -2.18 -3.26
C PHE A 41 7.47 -1.93 -1.74
N VAL A 42 7.50 -0.66 -1.32
CA VAL A 42 7.37 -0.29 0.10
C VAL A 42 6.01 -0.71 0.64
N LEU A 43 4.93 -0.53 -0.14
CA LEU A 43 3.59 -0.94 0.26
C LEU A 43 3.50 -2.47 0.45
N ALA A 44 4.09 -3.24 -0.47
CA ALA A 44 4.14 -4.69 -0.39
C ALA A 44 4.93 -5.18 0.83
N LEU A 45 6.05 -4.53 1.14
CA LEU A 45 6.82 -4.82 2.36
C LEU A 45 6.02 -4.53 3.63
N LEU A 46 5.30 -3.41 3.68
CA LEU A 46 4.48 -3.06 4.83
C LEU A 46 3.35 -4.06 5.03
N VAL A 47 2.60 -4.37 3.96
CA VAL A 47 1.50 -5.34 4.02
C VAL A 47 2.04 -6.71 4.40
N GLY A 48 3.08 -7.21 3.71
CA GLY A 48 3.71 -8.49 4.02
C GLY A 48 4.24 -8.56 5.45
N GLY A 49 4.88 -7.49 5.94
CA GLY A 49 5.36 -7.38 7.31
C GLY A 49 4.23 -7.45 8.34
N ILE A 50 3.11 -6.76 8.08
CA ILE A 50 1.92 -6.80 8.95
C ILE A 50 1.32 -8.21 8.97
N PHE A 51 1.15 -8.85 7.81
CA PHE A 51 0.65 -10.23 7.71
C PHE A 51 1.56 -11.21 8.45
N GLY A 52 2.87 -11.10 8.24
CA GLY A 52 3.86 -11.94 8.92
C GLY A 52 3.86 -11.76 10.43
N LEU A 53 3.79 -10.51 10.91
CA LEU A 53 3.66 -10.20 12.34
C LEU A 53 2.39 -10.80 12.93
N ALA A 54 1.26 -10.65 12.23
CA ALA A 54 0.00 -11.17 12.69
C ALA A 54 0.00 -12.70 12.80
N GLN A 55 0.57 -13.37 11.80
CA GLN A 55 0.70 -14.81 11.81
C GLN A 55 1.67 -15.28 12.89
N GLY A 56 2.77 -14.55 13.13
CA GLY A 56 3.69 -14.82 14.23
C GLY A 56 3.04 -14.67 15.61
N LEU A 57 2.27 -13.59 15.81
CA LEU A 57 1.51 -13.39 17.05
C LEU A 57 0.42 -14.45 17.23
N ALA A 58 -0.21 -14.90 16.15
CA ALA A 58 -1.19 -15.99 16.20
C ALA A 58 -0.53 -17.33 16.53
N PHE A 59 0.65 -17.63 15.96
CA PHE A 59 1.44 -18.81 16.30
C PHE A 59 1.85 -18.81 17.78
N LEU A 60 2.19 -17.64 18.34
CA LEU A 60 2.52 -17.47 19.76
C LEU A 60 1.28 -17.47 20.68
N GLY A 61 0.07 -17.59 20.13
CA GLY A 61 -1.19 -17.57 20.89
C GLY A 61 -1.58 -16.19 21.46
N VAL A 62 -0.88 -15.13 21.05
CA VAL A 62 -1.13 -13.74 21.49
C VAL A 62 -2.28 -13.12 20.70
N ALA A 63 -2.45 -13.50 19.43
CA ALA A 63 -3.49 -12.97 18.54
C ALA A 63 -4.43 -14.08 18.04
N GLN A 64 -5.72 -13.75 17.88
CA GLN A 64 -6.72 -14.68 17.36
C GLN A 64 -6.48 -14.92 15.84
N SER A 65 -6.57 -16.18 15.42
CA SER A 65 -6.23 -16.65 14.05
C SER A 65 -7.14 -16.13 12.92
N GLY A 66 -8.03 -15.17 13.19
CA GLY A 66 -8.93 -14.53 12.21
C GLY A 66 -8.79 -13.01 12.12
N PHE A 67 -7.71 -12.42 12.66
CA PHE A 67 -7.54 -10.95 12.64
C PHE A 67 -7.34 -10.36 11.23
N PHE A 68 -6.90 -11.17 10.25
CA PHE A 68 -6.70 -10.76 8.85
C PHE A 68 -7.52 -11.54 7.82
N LEU A 69 -8.36 -12.51 8.23
CA LEU A 69 -9.24 -13.30 7.35
C LEU A 69 -10.54 -13.69 8.07
#